data_AF-A0A3D4ZK72-F1
#
_entry.id   AF-A0A3D4ZK72-F1
#
_cell.length_a   1.000
_cell.length_b   1.000
_cell.length_c   1.000
_cell.angle_alpha   90.00
_cell.angle_beta   90.00
_cell.angle_gamma   90.00
#
_symmetry.space_group_name_H-M   'P 1'
#
loop_
_entity.id
_entity.type
_entity.pdbx_description
1 polymer ?
#
loop_
_entity_poly.entity_id
_entity_poly.type
_entity_poly.pdbx_seq_one_letter_code
_entity_poly.pdbx_strand_id
1 'polypeptide(L)'
;MAIIKSAWELALEKAENLQVDPVKIKRDLKVKEGRQLAGTFLSDIDATKESTKKQYDAVPIEDKEAFKEGMALTMLSNLALPRSAAFK
;
A
#
# COMPACT_ATOMS: atom_id res chain seq x y z
N MET A 1 -41.49 4.95 22.29
CA MET A 1 -40.45 4.57 23.26
C MET A 1 -39.16 4.35 22.47
N ALA A 2 -38.24 5.31 22.47
CA ALA A 2 -37.00 5.21 21.70
C ALA A 2 -35.97 4.45 22.52
N ILE A 3 -35.64 3.23 22.10
CA ILE A 3 -34.56 2.45 22.72
C ILE A 3 -33.26 3.14 22.30
N ILE A 4 -32.63 3.87 23.22
CA ILE A 4 -31.30 4.44 22.99
C ILE A 4 -30.33 3.26 23.00
N LYS A 5 -29.96 2.77 21.81
CA LYS A 5 -28.95 1.71 21.67
C LYS A 5 -27.65 2.19 22.31
N SER A 6 -27.03 1.31 23.08
CA SER A 6 -25.74 1.60 23.71
C SER A 6 -24.65 1.78 22.65
N ALA A 7 -23.64 2.59 22.94
CA ALA A 7 -22.50 2.79 22.02
C ALA A 7 -21.79 1.48 21.66
N TRP A 8 -21.88 0.46 22.53
CA TRP A 8 -21.36 -0.88 22.32
C TRP A 8 -22.16 -1.68 21.28
N GLU A 9 -23.49 -1.65 21.36
CA GLU A 9 -24.37 -2.29 20.38
C GLU A 9 -24.24 -1.66 18.99
N LEU A 10 -24.09 -0.34 18.93
CA LEU A 10 -23.81 0.37 17.67
C LEU A 10 -22.45 0.02 17.07
N ALA A 11 -21.44 -0.25 17.91
CA ALA A 11 -20.13 -0.70 17.45
C ALA A 11 -20.18 -2.15 16.93
N LEU A 12 -20.94 -3.02 17.59
CA LEU A 12 -21.17 -4.41 17.16
C LEU A 12 -21.96 -4.47 15.84
N GLU A 13 -23.06 -3.72 15.69
CA GLU A 13 -23.81 -3.65 14.41
C GLU A 13 -22.97 -3.11 13.25
N LYS A 14 -22.04 -2.17 13.53
CA LYS A 14 -21.11 -1.67 12.51
C LYS A 14 -20.00 -2.66 12.17
N ALA A 15 -19.55 -3.45 13.13
CA ALA A 15 -18.55 -4.49 12.93
C ALA A 15 -19.14 -5.71 12.17
N GLU A 16 -20.40 -6.06 12.44
CA GLU A 16 -21.09 -7.19 11.80
C GLU A 16 -21.42 -6.94 10.31
N ASN A 17 -21.67 -5.67 9.94
CA ASN A 17 -21.81 -5.25 8.54
C ASN A 17 -20.48 -5.09 7.79
N LEU A 18 -19.34 -5.27 8.47
CA LEU A 18 -18.04 -5.21 7.83
C LEU A 18 -17.79 -6.57 7.15
N GLN A 19 -18.12 -6.69 5.86
CA GLN A 19 -17.63 -7.80 5.03
C GLN A 19 -16.11 -7.64 4.86
N VAL A 20 -15.37 -8.15 5.84
CA VAL A 20 -13.92 -8.21 5.83
C VAL A 20 -13.53 -9.31 4.86
N ASP A 21 -13.02 -8.93 3.69
CA ASP A 21 -12.35 -9.86 2.79
C ASP A 21 -10.87 -9.99 3.22
N PRO A 22 -10.50 -11.07 3.94
CA PRO A 22 -9.13 -11.22 4.45
C PRO A 22 -8.10 -11.37 3.33
N VAL A 23 -8.51 -11.89 2.17
CA VAL A 23 -7.62 -12.07 1.02
C VAL A 23 -7.29 -10.71 0.42
N LYS A 24 -8.31 -9.87 0.22
CA LYS A 24 -8.12 -8.49 -0.24
C LYS A 24 -7.25 -7.69 0.72
N ILE A 25 -7.51 -7.78 2.02
CA ILE A 25 -6.71 -7.08 3.03
C ILE A 25 -5.26 -7.53 3.01
N LYS A 26 -4.99 -8.83 2.92
CA LYS A 26 -3.62 -9.34 2.81
C LYS A 26 -2.93 -8.76 1.58
N ARG A 27 -3.61 -8.74 0.42
CA ARG A 27 -3.08 -8.13 -0.81
C ARG A 27 -2.79 -6.64 -0.62
N ASP A 28 -3.74 -5.87 -0.10
CA ASP A 28 -3.61 -4.42 0.09
C ASP A 28 -2.46 -4.06 1.04
N LEU A 29 -2.23 -4.87 2.08
CA LEU A 29 -1.08 -4.75 2.96
C LEU A 29 0.23 -4.95 2.19
N LYS A 30 0.31 -5.95 1.31
CA LYS A 30 1.50 -6.20 0.50
C LYS A 30 1.75 -5.11 -0.54
N VAL A 31 0.71 -4.57 -1.15
CA VAL A 31 0.82 -3.37 -1.99
C VAL A 31 1.36 -2.20 -1.18
N LYS A 32 0.86 -1.98 0.04
CA LYS A 32 1.32 -0.90 0.92
C LYS A 32 2.80 -1.05 1.31
N GLU A 33 3.23 -2.25 1.67
CA GLU A 33 4.65 -2.54 1.97
C GLU A 33 5.55 -2.23 0.76
N GLY A 34 5.14 -2.66 -0.45
CA GLY A 34 5.86 -2.35 -1.68
C GLY A 34 5.94 -0.85 -1.97
N ARG A 35 4.86 -0.10 -1.73
CA ARG A 35 4.84 1.35 -1.86
C ARG A 35 5.81 2.02 -0.90
N GLN A 36 5.87 1.55 0.35
CA GLN A 36 6.77 2.07 1.38
C GLN A 36 8.23 1.87 0.97
N LEU A 37 8.60 0.65 0.55
CA LEU A 37 9.98 0.36 0.14
C LEU A 37 10.41 1.26 -1.05
N ALA A 38 9.56 1.39 -2.06
CA ALA A 38 9.86 2.28 -3.20
C ALA A 38 9.91 3.75 -2.78
N GLY A 39 9.06 4.17 -1.85
CA GLY A 39 9.07 5.53 -1.31
C GLY A 39 10.38 5.85 -0.57
N THR A 40 10.84 4.91 0.27
CA THR A 40 12.14 5.00 0.94
C THR A 40 13.27 5.09 -0.08
N PHE A 41 13.27 4.21 -1.09
CA PHE A 41 14.30 4.22 -2.13
C PHE A 41 14.39 5.55 -2.90
N LEU A 42 13.27 6.24 -3.10
CA LEU A 42 13.23 7.54 -3.80
C LEU A 42 13.56 8.75 -2.91
N SER A 43 13.32 8.64 -1.60
CA SER A 43 13.35 9.81 -0.70
C SER A 43 14.51 9.80 0.27
N ASP A 44 15.05 8.63 0.60
CA ASP A 44 16.14 8.44 1.55
C ASP A 44 17.48 8.41 0.81
N ILE A 45 18.41 9.26 1.24
CA ILE A 45 19.74 9.41 0.64
C ILE A 45 20.61 8.17 0.93
N ASP A 46 20.34 7.48 2.04
CA ASP A 46 21.09 6.29 2.44
C ASP A 46 20.52 4.99 1.81
N ALA A 47 19.36 5.08 1.14
CA ALA A 47 18.76 3.93 0.50
C ALA A 47 19.53 3.54 -0.78
N THR A 48 20.17 2.37 -0.74
CA THR A 48 20.89 1.82 -1.88
C THR A 48 20.07 0.81 -2.67
N LYS A 49 20.49 0.56 -3.90
CA LYS A 49 19.92 -0.49 -4.74
C LYS A 49 20.05 -1.86 -4.08
N GLU A 50 21.19 -2.13 -3.45
CA GLU A 50 21.52 -3.40 -2.81
C GLU A 50 20.62 -3.66 -1.60
N SER A 51 20.40 -2.66 -0.75
CA SER A 51 19.52 -2.78 0.42
C SER A 51 18.06 -2.97 0.01
N THR A 52 17.62 -2.26 -1.02
CA THR A 52 16.27 -2.37 -1.59
C THR A 52 16.04 -3.74 -2.24
N LYS A 53 17.03 -4.23 -3.01
CA LYS A 53 16.98 -5.56 -3.62
C LYS A 53 16.90 -6.67 -2.58
N LYS A 54 17.69 -6.57 -1.50
CA LYS A 54 17.64 -7.55 -0.40
C LYS A 54 16.25 -7.62 0.24
N GLN A 55 15.61 -6.47 0.46
CA GLN A 55 14.25 -6.42 1.00
C GLN A 55 13.22 -7.01 0.04
N TYR A 56 13.32 -6.72 -1.26
CA TYR A 56 12.46 -7.30 -2.29
C TYR A 56 12.63 -8.83 -2.41
N ASP A 57 13.88 -9.32 -2.37
CA ASP A 57 14.17 -10.74 -2.49
C ASP A 57 13.68 -11.55 -1.28
N ALA A 58 13.55 -10.91 -0.11
CA ALA A 58 13.01 -11.50 1.11
C ALA A 58 11.47 -11.65 1.10
N VAL A 59 10.77 -11.03 0.14
CA VAL A 59 9.31 -11.15 0.02
C VAL A 59 8.94 -12.55 -0.52
N PRO A 60 7.98 -13.26 0.11
CA PRO A 60 7.48 -14.53 -0.40
C PRO A 60 6.95 -14.44 -1.83
N ILE A 61 7.10 -15.51 -2.61
CA ILE A 61 6.73 -15.50 -4.03
C ILE A 61 5.23 -15.26 -4.27
N GLU A 62 4.39 -15.74 -3.37
CA GLU A 62 2.94 -15.53 -3.33
C GLU A 62 2.53 -14.06 -3.15
N ASP A 63 3.36 -13.26 -2.48
CA ASP A 63 3.10 -11.86 -2.19
C ASP A 63 3.86 -10.91 -3.14
N LYS A 64 4.82 -11.44 -3.93
CA LYS A 64 5.70 -10.66 -4.80
C LYS A 64 4.96 -9.85 -5.86
N GLU A 65 3.86 -10.37 -6.39
CA GLU A 65 3.08 -9.66 -7.42
C GLU A 65 2.47 -8.37 -6.84
N ALA A 66 1.76 -8.48 -5.72
CA ALA A 66 1.15 -7.34 -5.01
C ALA A 66 2.22 -6.35 -4.50
N PHE A 67 3.34 -6.86 -3.99
CA PHE A 67 4.45 -6.03 -3.55
C PHE A 67 5.06 -5.24 -4.72
N LYS A 68 5.30 -5.90 -5.87
CA LYS A 68 5.83 -5.27 -7.08
C LYS A 68 4.86 -4.23 -7.64
N GLU A 69 3.55 -4.50 -7.60
CA GLU A 69 2.51 -3.53 -7.97
C GLU A 69 2.65 -2.25 -7.13
N GLY A 70 2.77 -2.39 -5.81
CA GLY A 70 3.00 -1.26 -4.91
C GLY A 70 4.23 -0.43 -5.27
N MET A 71 5.35 -1.10 -5.54
CA MET A 71 6.58 -0.42 -5.96
C MET A 71 6.42 0.34 -7.28
N ALA A 72 5.81 -0.30 -8.29
CA ALA A 72 5.60 0.30 -9.60
C ALA A 72 4.68 1.53 -9.52
N LEU A 73 3.60 1.45 -8.75
CA LEU A 73 2.69 2.58 -8.54
C LEU A 73 3.39 3.77 -7.91
N THR A 74 4.24 3.55 -6.90
CA THR A 74 5.02 4.64 -6.29
C THR A 74 6.00 5.25 -7.30
N MET A 75 6.71 4.44 -8.09
CA MET A 75 7.63 4.96 -9.12
C MET A 75 6.90 5.78 -10.18
N LEU A 76 5.79 5.26 -10.71
CA LEU A 76 4.99 5.95 -11.72
C LEU A 76 4.38 7.26 -11.17
N SER A 77 3.95 7.27 -9.92
CA SER A 77 3.39 8.46 -9.28
C SER A 77 4.42 9.57 -9.08
N ASN A 78 5.70 9.22 -8.98
CA ASN A 78 6.80 10.17 -8.86
C ASN A 78 7.46 10.50 -10.21
N LEU A 79 6.98 9.92 -11.31
CA LEU A 79 7.45 10.24 -12.65
C LEU A 79 6.75 11.51 -13.15
N ALA A 80 7.45 12.65 -13.11
CA ALA A 80 6.97 13.89 -13.70
C ALA A 80 7.53 14.06 -15.12
N LEU A 81 6.64 14.18 -16.11
CA LEU A 81 7.04 14.54 -17.47
C LEU A 81 7.43 16.03 -17.56
N PRO A 82 8.46 16.38 -18.35
CA PRO A 82 8.78 17.78 -18.64
C PRO A 82 7.57 18.48 -19.24
N ARG A 83 7.13 19.57 -18.62
CA ARG A 83 6.00 20.39 -19.10
C ARG A 83 6.45 21.63 -19.89
N SER A 84 7.69 21.65 -20.37
CA SER A 84 8.20 22.81 -21.09
C SER A 84 7.66 22.84 -22.53
N ALA A 85 7.54 24.04 -23.08
CA ALA A 85 7.05 24.26 -24.44
C ALA A 85 7.90 23.57 -25.54
N ALA A 86 9.14 23.17 -25.22
CA ALA A 86 10.04 22.45 -26.12
C ALA A 86 9.68 20.97 -26.29
N PHE A 87 8.80 20.40 -25.45
CA PHE A 87 8.40 18.99 -25.47
C PHE A 87 6.87 18.81 -25.51
N LYS A 88 6.16 19.75 -26.16
CA LYS A 88 4.71 19.72 -26.33
C LYS A 88 4.27 18.89 -27.53
#